data_AF-A0AAV0IJL4-F1
#
_entry.id   AF-A0AAV0IJL4-F1
#
_cell.length_a   1.000
_cell.length_b   1.000
_cell.length_c   1.000
_cell.angle_alpha   90.00
_cell.angle_beta   90.00
_cell.angle_gamma   90.00
#
_symmetry.space_group_name_H-M   'P 1'
#
loop_
_entity.id
_entity.type
_entity.pdbx_description
1 polymer ?
#
loop_
_entity_poly.entity_id
_entity_poly.type
_entity_poly.pdbx_seq_one_letter_code
_entity_poly.pdbx_strand_id
1 'polypeptide(L)'
;MQCRLVGIQQCYPGRFIRTYGTHIIVGMAIGGQDVICVRQKHSSTIPPADLRKHLEDLGDFLFSDRKSPSLMQRNAKDGKQKGLTIVCSKRGGDVFSHSHSNWLQTVPAKPEAILFKFVPITSLLTGVPGSGYLSHAINLYLRYKPAPDDLQFFLEFQVPKQWAPMFCELPLRHQRKKASSPSLRFSFMGPRLLVSSTQVSSDQKPVVGLRLYLEGKKCNKLAIHLQHLSSLPNLMNTSSSNSATVSRPCQWQGSDRYPSSDQFLEPVRWKRYSKVCTSVVKHDPTWLHDGGVFVVTGAQLLSKGKWPNSVLHLRLSFTHLPHCSIRKTEWAAVPEAPHKDKQAAAPAALNSGVYPDGPPVPVSSRKLLKYVETAEIVRGPHDTPGHWLVTAGKLVVDGGKIGLHVKFALLDYPDS
;
A
#
# COMPACT_ATOMS: atom_id res chain seq x y z
N MET A 1 -27.04 18.48 -23.57
CA MET A 1 -26.02 17.97 -22.61
C MET A 1 -24.80 18.89 -22.60
N GLN A 2 -25.00 20.19 -22.37
CA GLN A 2 -23.94 21.21 -22.51
C GLN A 2 -23.97 22.19 -21.33
N CYS A 3 -24.13 21.64 -20.12
CA CYS A 3 -24.04 22.39 -18.87
C CYS A 3 -23.09 21.65 -17.92
N ARG A 4 -22.11 22.39 -17.36
CA ARG A 4 -21.17 22.03 -16.27
C ARG A 4 -19.91 21.23 -16.63
N LEU A 5 -19.09 21.72 -17.57
CA LEU A 5 -17.70 21.24 -17.77
C LEU A 5 -16.62 22.31 -17.47
N VAL A 6 -16.98 23.45 -16.87
CA VAL A 6 -16.03 24.53 -16.50
C VAL A 6 -15.30 24.23 -15.17
N GLY A 7 -15.61 23.12 -14.50
CA GLY A 7 -15.10 22.79 -13.16
C GLY A 7 -14.20 21.56 -13.08
N ILE A 8 -13.45 21.20 -14.12
CA ILE A 8 -12.60 19.97 -14.06
C ILE A 8 -11.44 20.09 -13.07
N GLN A 9 -11.12 21.29 -12.58
CA GLN A 9 -10.24 21.48 -11.42
C GLN A 9 -10.88 21.03 -10.08
N GLN A 10 -12.19 20.77 -10.05
CA GLN A 10 -13.00 20.32 -8.90
C GLN A 10 -13.78 19.01 -9.17
N CYS A 11 -13.58 18.35 -10.31
CA CYS A 11 -14.26 17.09 -10.59
C CYS A 11 -13.54 15.90 -9.93
N TYR A 12 -14.11 15.38 -8.85
CA TYR A 12 -13.73 14.13 -8.18
C TYR A 12 -13.71 12.94 -9.18
N PRO A 13 -12.54 12.52 -9.70
CA PRO A 13 -12.48 11.51 -10.76
C PRO A 13 -13.02 10.15 -10.29
N GLY A 14 -12.96 9.87 -8.99
CA GLY A 14 -13.56 8.68 -8.39
C GLY A 14 -15.08 8.65 -8.56
N ARG A 15 -15.77 9.78 -8.34
CA ARG A 15 -17.22 9.90 -8.55
C ARG A 15 -17.60 9.75 -10.02
N PHE A 16 -16.77 10.26 -10.94
CA PHE A 16 -16.98 10.07 -12.37
C PHE A 16 -16.89 8.60 -12.76
N ILE A 17 -15.83 7.90 -12.36
CA ILE A 17 -15.62 6.47 -12.65
C ILE A 17 -16.76 5.63 -12.08
N ARG A 18 -17.22 5.94 -10.86
CA ARG A 18 -18.36 5.24 -10.22
C ARG A 18 -19.68 5.44 -10.97
N THR A 19 -19.93 6.66 -11.46
CA THR A 19 -21.19 7.01 -12.15
C THR A 19 -21.23 6.51 -13.59
N TYR A 20 -20.14 6.72 -14.35
CA TYR A 20 -20.12 6.51 -15.80
C TYR A 20 -19.27 5.32 -16.24
N GLY A 21 -18.50 4.72 -15.35
CA GLY A 21 -17.53 3.69 -15.68
C GLY A 21 -16.28 4.25 -16.37
N THR A 22 -15.52 3.37 -17.00
CA THR A 22 -14.25 3.69 -17.68
C THR A 22 -14.34 3.64 -19.20
N HIS A 23 -15.34 2.94 -19.72
CA HIS A 23 -15.52 2.68 -21.14
C HIS A 23 -16.97 2.87 -21.54
N ILE A 24 -17.18 3.23 -22.80
CA ILE A 24 -18.50 3.30 -23.44
C ILE A 24 -18.65 2.17 -24.44
N ILE A 25 -19.88 1.72 -24.64
CA ILE A 25 -20.22 0.71 -25.66
C ILE A 25 -20.38 1.42 -26.99
N VAL A 26 -19.60 1.04 -28.01
CA VAL A 26 -19.68 1.57 -29.38
C VAL A 26 -20.27 0.58 -30.38
N GLY A 27 -20.46 -0.66 -29.96
CA GLY A 27 -21.11 -1.68 -30.76
C GLY A 27 -21.46 -2.89 -29.93
N MET A 28 -22.48 -3.62 -30.38
CA MET A 28 -22.85 -4.89 -29.78
C MET A 28 -23.33 -5.87 -30.85
N ALA A 29 -23.14 -7.17 -30.61
CA ALA A 29 -23.86 -8.23 -31.33
C ALA A 29 -25.11 -8.62 -30.53
N ILE A 30 -26.21 -8.90 -31.25
CA ILE A 30 -27.51 -9.28 -30.70
C ILE A 30 -27.79 -10.72 -31.13
N GLY A 31 -28.12 -11.59 -30.19
CA GLY A 31 -28.35 -13.01 -30.45
C GLY A 31 -28.39 -13.82 -29.15
N GLY A 32 -27.78 -15.00 -29.18
CA GLY A 32 -27.70 -15.90 -28.03
C GLY A 32 -26.24 -16.32 -27.81
N GLN A 33 -25.86 -16.50 -26.56
CA GLN A 33 -24.54 -16.96 -26.17
C GLN A 33 -24.64 -18.01 -25.07
N ASP A 34 -24.08 -19.18 -25.32
CA ASP A 34 -23.97 -20.29 -24.36
C ASP A 34 -22.48 -20.51 -24.06
N VAL A 35 -22.07 -20.29 -22.82
CA VAL A 35 -20.66 -20.27 -22.40
C VAL A 35 -20.42 -21.29 -21.30
N ILE A 36 -19.36 -22.09 -21.46
CA ILE A 36 -18.84 -22.98 -20.43
C ILE A 36 -17.49 -22.46 -19.97
N CYS A 37 -17.37 -22.21 -18.67
CA CYS A 37 -16.14 -21.80 -18.03
C CYS A 37 -15.68 -22.89 -17.06
N VAL A 38 -14.42 -23.31 -17.17
CA VAL A 38 -13.79 -24.23 -16.21
C VAL A 38 -12.80 -23.44 -15.36
N ARG A 39 -13.04 -23.42 -14.04
CA ARG A 39 -12.16 -22.81 -13.06
C ARG A 39 -11.30 -23.87 -12.40
N GLN A 40 -9.98 -23.75 -12.53
CA GLN A 40 -9.00 -24.60 -11.86
C GLN A 40 -8.56 -23.97 -10.53
N LYS A 41 -8.65 -24.73 -9.43
CA LYS A 41 -8.11 -24.34 -8.13
C LYS A 41 -6.58 -24.44 -8.13
N HIS A 42 -5.91 -23.56 -7.38
CA HIS A 42 -4.44 -23.58 -7.23
C HIS A 42 -3.87 -24.88 -6.67
N SER A 43 -4.67 -25.67 -5.97
CA SER A 43 -4.28 -26.99 -5.45
C SER A 43 -4.36 -28.11 -6.50
N SER A 44 -4.83 -27.82 -7.71
CA SER A 44 -4.95 -28.80 -8.79
C SER A 44 -3.60 -29.01 -9.47
N THR A 45 -3.23 -30.27 -9.67
CA THR A 45 -2.01 -30.68 -10.39
C THR A 45 -2.25 -30.92 -11.89
N ILE A 46 -3.43 -30.56 -12.41
CA ILE A 46 -3.81 -30.83 -13.80
C ILE A 46 -3.00 -29.91 -14.74
N PRO A 47 -2.26 -30.46 -15.72
CA PRO A 47 -1.56 -29.66 -16.71
C PRO A 47 -2.51 -28.87 -17.63
N PRO A 48 -2.08 -27.70 -18.17
CA PRO A 48 -2.91 -26.89 -19.07
C PRO A 48 -3.42 -27.63 -20.31
N ALA A 49 -2.64 -28.57 -20.86
CA ALA A 49 -3.02 -29.35 -22.05
C ALA A 49 -4.20 -30.29 -21.76
N ASP A 50 -4.17 -31.00 -20.63
CA ASP A 50 -5.23 -31.90 -20.20
C ASP A 50 -6.50 -31.12 -19.84
N LEU A 51 -6.36 -29.95 -19.21
CA LEU A 51 -7.48 -29.07 -18.91
C LEU A 51 -8.16 -28.57 -20.19
N ARG A 52 -7.38 -28.18 -21.20
CA ARG A 52 -7.91 -27.75 -22.50
C ARG A 52 -8.69 -28.88 -23.18
N LYS A 53 -8.11 -30.08 -23.25
CA LYS A 53 -8.80 -31.25 -23.81
C LYS A 53 -10.10 -31.54 -23.08
N HIS A 54 -10.08 -31.46 -21.74
CA HIS A 54 -11.29 -31.67 -20.94
C HIS A 54 -12.38 -30.62 -21.23
N LEU A 55 -12.00 -29.35 -21.45
CA LEU A 55 -12.94 -28.30 -21.83
C LEU A 55 -13.54 -28.55 -23.22
N GLU A 56 -12.73 -28.99 -24.19
CA GLU A 56 -13.17 -29.35 -25.55
C GLU A 56 -14.17 -30.52 -25.50
N ASP A 57 -13.82 -31.61 -24.81
CA ASP A 57 -14.70 -32.79 -24.63
C ASP A 57 -16.04 -32.41 -23.95
N LEU A 58 -15.98 -31.50 -22.96
CA LEU A 58 -17.17 -31.02 -22.25
C LEU A 58 -18.05 -30.13 -23.15
N GLY A 59 -17.43 -29.28 -23.98
CA GLY A 59 -18.12 -28.45 -24.97
C GLY A 59 -18.84 -29.30 -26.01
N ASP A 60 -18.15 -30.30 -26.58
CA ASP A 60 -18.74 -31.21 -27.56
C ASP A 60 -19.94 -31.96 -26.99
N PHE A 61 -19.84 -32.39 -25.72
CA PHE A 61 -20.94 -33.06 -25.02
C PHE A 61 -22.14 -32.14 -24.80
N LEU A 62 -21.91 -30.94 -24.26
CA LEU A 62 -22.98 -30.02 -23.87
C LEU A 62 -23.65 -29.31 -25.06
N PHE A 63 -22.89 -28.97 -26.11
CA PHE A 63 -23.42 -28.23 -27.26
C PHE A 63 -23.95 -29.13 -28.38
N SER A 64 -23.58 -30.41 -28.42
CA SER A 64 -24.11 -31.36 -29.41
C SER A 64 -25.34 -32.14 -28.91
N ASP A 65 -25.89 -31.81 -27.74
CA ASP A 65 -27.02 -32.50 -27.10
C ASP A 65 -26.89 -34.04 -27.05
N ARG A 66 -25.66 -34.55 -26.99
CA ARG A 66 -25.43 -35.99 -26.95
C ARG A 66 -25.92 -36.55 -25.62
N LYS A 67 -26.95 -37.41 -25.66
CA LYS A 67 -27.36 -38.20 -24.50
C LYS A 67 -26.31 -39.29 -24.22
N SER A 68 -25.50 -39.12 -23.16
CA SER A 68 -25.09 -40.28 -22.35
C SER A 68 -24.66 -39.89 -20.93
N PRO A 69 -25.04 -40.66 -19.89
CA PRO A 69 -24.81 -40.33 -18.46
C PRO A 69 -23.37 -40.54 -17.98
N SER A 70 -22.44 -40.95 -18.85
CA SER A 70 -21.17 -41.56 -18.44
C SER A 70 -20.05 -40.58 -18.10
N LEU A 71 -20.13 -39.29 -18.44
CA LEU A 71 -19.08 -38.33 -18.10
C LEU A 71 -19.23 -37.81 -16.66
N MET A 72 -20.47 -37.60 -16.21
CA MET A 72 -20.77 -37.31 -14.79
C MET A 72 -20.48 -38.52 -13.88
N GLN A 73 -20.72 -39.76 -14.35
CA GLN A 73 -20.45 -40.98 -13.57
C GLN A 73 -18.98 -41.44 -13.58
N ARG A 74 -18.19 -41.16 -14.63
CA ARG A 74 -16.75 -41.47 -14.64
C ARG A 74 -15.96 -40.57 -13.67
N ASN A 75 -16.42 -39.33 -13.48
CA ASN A 75 -15.81 -38.36 -12.56
C ASN A 75 -16.06 -38.68 -11.07
N ALA A 76 -16.96 -39.62 -10.75
CA ALA A 76 -17.17 -40.11 -9.38
C ALA A 76 -16.30 -41.35 -9.03
N LYS A 77 -15.73 -42.04 -10.03
CA LYS A 77 -14.92 -43.26 -9.83
C LYS A 77 -13.41 -43.10 -10.07
N ASP A 78 -12.98 -42.08 -10.81
CA ASP A 78 -11.56 -41.72 -10.89
C ASP A 78 -11.26 -40.51 -10.01
N GLY A 79 -10.56 -40.72 -8.89
CA GLY A 79 -10.18 -39.69 -7.89
C GLY A 79 -9.25 -38.57 -8.39
N LYS A 80 -9.22 -38.27 -9.70
CA LYS A 80 -8.32 -37.30 -10.35
C LYS A 80 -8.90 -35.89 -10.58
N GLN A 81 -10.20 -35.66 -10.45
CA GLN A 81 -10.80 -34.32 -10.66
C GLN A 81 -11.05 -33.50 -9.38
N LYS A 82 -10.20 -33.65 -8.36
CA LYS A 82 -10.23 -32.75 -7.19
C LYS A 82 -9.62 -31.40 -7.57
N GLY A 83 -10.46 -30.45 -7.98
CA GLY A 83 -10.04 -29.05 -8.11
C GLY A 83 -10.59 -28.26 -9.29
N LEU A 84 -11.46 -28.81 -10.12
CA LEU A 84 -12.13 -28.07 -11.19
C LEU A 84 -13.55 -27.68 -10.77
N THR A 85 -14.02 -26.51 -11.20
CA THR A 85 -15.40 -26.05 -11.03
C THR A 85 -15.91 -25.58 -12.38
N ILE A 86 -17.01 -26.18 -12.83
CA ILE A 86 -17.65 -25.86 -14.10
C ILE A 86 -18.73 -24.82 -13.83
N VAL A 87 -18.76 -23.76 -14.64
CA VAL A 87 -19.78 -22.71 -14.61
C VAL A 87 -20.33 -22.57 -16.01
N CYS A 88 -21.62 -22.84 -16.19
CA CYS A 88 -22.33 -22.62 -17.44
C CYS A 88 -23.13 -21.32 -17.36
N SER A 89 -23.13 -20.52 -18.42
CA SER A 89 -23.86 -19.26 -18.50
C SER A 89 -24.48 -19.11 -19.89
N LYS A 90 -25.80 -18.95 -19.93
CA LYS A 90 -26.56 -18.65 -21.15
C LYS A 90 -27.09 -17.21 -21.10
N ARG A 91 -27.08 -16.54 -22.25
CA ARG A 91 -27.70 -15.23 -22.51
C ARG A 91 -28.47 -15.27 -23.81
N GLY A 92 -29.59 -14.57 -23.87
CA GLY A 92 -30.55 -14.66 -24.97
C GLY A 92 -31.23 -16.04 -25.07
N GLY A 93 -32.33 -16.09 -25.81
CA GLY A 93 -33.23 -17.24 -25.86
C GLY A 93 -33.94 -17.52 -24.53
N ASP A 94 -34.53 -18.70 -24.42
CA ASP A 94 -35.06 -19.24 -23.18
C ASP A 94 -33.96 -19.95 -22.38
N VAL A 95 -33.38 -19.24 -21.41
CA VAL A 95 -32.26 -19.71 -20.58
C VAL A 95 -32.59 -21.01 -19.81
N PHE A 96 -33.87 -21.31 -19.60
CA PHE A 96 -34.32 -22.52 -18.88
C PHE A 96 -34.48 -23.76 -19.78
N SER A 97 -34.19 -23.64 -21.07
CA SER A 97 -34.23 -24.75 -22.01
C SER A 97 -33.22 -25.86 -21.64
N HIS A 98 -33.72 -27.10 -21.63
CA HIS A 98 -33.02 -28.29 -21.15
C HIS A 98 -31.95 -28.83 -22.10
N SER A 99 -31.94 -28.38 -23.35
CA SER A 99 -30.96 -28.76 -24.38
C SER A 99 -30.47 -27.54 -25.15
N HIS A 100 -29.26 -27.61 -25.69
CA HIS A 100 -28.65 -26.54 -26.47
C HIS A 100 -29.42 -26.27 -27.77
N SER A 101 -29.86 -27.32 -28.47
CA SER A 101 -30.62 -27.19 -29.72
C SER A 101 -31.98 -26.53 -29.49
N ASN A 102 -32.69 -26.90 -28.43
CA ASN A 102 -33.98 -26.26 -28.10
C ASN A 102 -33.77 -24.79 -27.73
N TRP A 103 -32.75 -24.51 -26.93
CA TRP A 103 -32.36 -23.14 -26.61
C TRP A 103 -32.05 -22.34 -27.89
N LEU A 104 -31.27 -22.89 -28.82
CA LEU A 104 -30.87 -22.21 -30.05
C LEU A 104 -32.07 -21.77 -30.90
N GLN A 105 -33.14 -22.59 -30.96
CA GLN A 105 -34.37 -22.23 -31.68
C GLN A 105 -35.12 -21.05 -31.05
N THR A 106 -34.94 -20.79 -29.76
CA THR A 106 -35.59 -19.68 -29.05
C THR A 106 -34.83 -18.35 -29.19
N VAL A 107 -33.56 -18.39 -29.62
CA VAL A 107 -32.69 -17.21 -29.72
C VAL A 107 -33.25 -16.14 -30.68
N PRO A 108 -33.71 -16.45 -31.90
CA PRO A 108 -34.27 -15.44 -32.79
C PRO A 108 -35.50 -14.73 -32.23
N ALA A 109 -36.30 -15.43 -31.41
CA ALA A 109 -37.51 -14.88 -30.80
C ALA A 109 -37.22 -14.03 -29.55
N LYS A 110 -36.13 -14.31 -28.83
CA LYS A 110 -35.74 -13.61 -27.59
C LYS A 110 -34.23 -13.29 -27.57
N PRO A 111 -33.70 -12.50 -28.52
CA PRO A 111 -32.27 -12.26 -28.56
C PRO A 111 -31.84 -11.27 -27.46
N GLU A 112 -30.58 -11.36 -27.03
CA GLU A 112 -29.95 -10.48 -26.04
C GLU A 112 -28.61 -9.95 -26.59
N ALA A 113 -28.07 -8.88 -25.98
CA ALA A 113 -26.74 -8.37 -26.31
C ALA A 113 -25.65 -9.29 -25.73
N ILE A 114 -24.78 -9.81 -26.60
CA ILE A 114 -23.82 -10.88 -26.25
C ILE A 114 -22.35 -10.45 -26.37
N LEU A 115 -22.00 -9.73 -27.43
CA LEU A 115 -20.61 -9.33 -27.71
C LEU A 115 -20.53 -7.82 -27.75
N PHE A 116 -19.86 -7.20 -26.78
CA PHE A 116 -19.75 -5.75 -26.67
C PHE A 116 -18.39 -5.27 -27.18
N LYS A 117 -18.39 -4.17 -27.93
CA LYS A 117 -17.21 -3.41 -28.32
C LYS A 117 -17.13 -2.14 -27.49
N PHE A 118 -16.00 -1.92 -26.86
CA PHE A 118 -15.77 -0.81 -25.93
C PHE A 118 -14.69 0.13 -26.46
N VAL A 119 -14.84 1.42 -26.16
CA VAL A 119 -13.74 2.41 -26.27
C VAL A 119 -13.62 3.18 -24.96
N PRO A 120 -12.41 3.66 -24.59
CA PRO A 120 -12.24 4.48 -23.39
C PRO A 120 -13.12 5.72 -23.45
N ILE A 121 -13.83 6.01 -22.36
CA ILE A 121 -14.71 7.20 -22.27
C ILE A 121 -13.93 8.50 -22.47
N THR A 122 -12.62 8.49 -22.18
CA THR A 122 -11.70 9.61 -22.39
C THR A 122 -11.57 10.01 -23.86
N SER A 123 -11.87 9.12 -24.81
CA SER A 123 -11.87 9.42 -26.25
C SER A 123 -12.91 10.50 -26.61
N LEU A 124 -14.02 10.55 -25.86
CA LEU A 124 -15.06 11.57 -26.02
C LEU A 124 -14.70 12.92 -25.39
N LEU A 125 -13.62 12.98 -24.61
CA LEU A 125 -13.21 14.17 -23.85
C LEU A 125 -12.00 14.88 -24.48
N THR A 126 -11.68 14.54 -25.73
CA THR A 126 -10.64 15.20 -26.50
C THR A 126 -10.95 16.70 -26.63
N GLY A 127 -9.95 17.55 -26.34
CA GLY A 127 -10.12 19.01 -26.35
C GLY A 127 -10.81 19.60 -25.11
N VAL A 128 -11.31 18.78 -24.18
CA VAL A 128 -11.87 19.27 -22.91
C VAL A 128 -10.74 19.57 -21.92
N PRO A 129 -10.63 20.80 -21.37
CA PRO A 129 -9.63 21.13 -20.37
C PRO A 129 -9.68 20.21 -19.15
N GLY A 130 -8.53 19.67 -18.72
CA GLY A 130 -8.46 18.79 -17.55
C GLY A 130 -8.85 17.31 -17.79
N SER A 131 -9.21 16.93 -19.01
CA SER A 131 -9.42 15.52 -19.42
C SER A 131 -8.21 14.61 -19.14
N GLY A 132 -6.99 15.18 -19.09
CA GLY A 132 -5.77 14.49 -18.68
C GLY A 132 -5.83 13.95 -17.25
N TYR A 133 -6.43 14.67 -16.30
CA TYR A 133 -6.56 14.21 -14.91
C TYR A 133 -7.47 12.99 -14.80
N LEU A 134 -8.61 13.02 -15.51
CA LEU A 134 -9.52 11.88 -15.55
C LEU A 134 -8.88 10.67 -16.24
N SER A 135 -8.16 10.89 -17.34
CA SER A 135 -7.44 9.82 -18.04
C SER A 135 -6.40 9.17 -17.13
N HIS A 136 -5.66 9.98 -16.37
CA HIS A 136 -4.71 9.48 -15.38
C HIS A 136 -5.41 8.68 -14.27
N ALA A 137 -6.51 9.19 -13.70
CA ALA A 137 -7.28 8.51 -12.68
C ALA A 137 -7.88 7.17 -13.15
N ILE A 138 -8.39 7.11 -14.40
CA ILE A 138 -8.89 5.88 -15.00
C ILE A 138 -7.76 4.86 -15.16
N ASN A 139 -6.58 5.30 -15.63
CA ASN A 139 -5.43 4.42 -15.75
C ASN A 139 -4.99 3.84 -14.40
N LEU A 140 -4.99 4.66 -13.35
CA LEU A 140 -4.72 4.22 -11.99
C LEU A 140 -5.77 3.21 -11.50
N TYR A 141 -7.06 3.48 -11.73
CA TYR A 141 -8.14 2.55 -11.38
C TYR A 141 -8.04 1.22 -12.14
N LEU A 142 -7.76 1.23 -13.45
CA LEU A 142 -7.61 0.00 -14.24
C LEU A 142 -6.38 -0.82 -13.82
N ARG A 143 -5.31 -0.16 -13.39
CA ARG A 143 -4.07 -0.79 -12.93
C ARG A 143 -4.20 -1.42 -11.54
N TYR A 144 -4.79 -0.71 -10.59
CA TYR A 144 -4.81 -1.11 -9.17
C TYR A 144 -6.15 -1.68 -8.70
N LYS A 145 -7.24 -1.37 -9.42
CA LYS A 145 -8.62 -1.80 -9.14
C LYS A 145 -9.00 -1.72 -7.65
N PRO A 146 -8.83 -0.55 -7.00
CA PRO A 146 -9.30 -0.36 -5.62
C PRO A 146 -10.81 -0.58 -5.54
N ALA A 147 -11.30 -0.89 -4.34
CA ALA A 147 -12.73 -0.98 -4.09
C ALA A 147 -13.43 0.36 -4.41
N PRO A 148 -14.69 0.36 -4.89
CA PRO A 148 -15.39 1.60 -5.27
C PRO A 148 -15.46 2.64 -4.15
N ASP A 149 -15.60 2.19 -2.91
CA ASP A 149 -15.67 3.07 -1.73
C ASP A 149 -14.30 3.65 -1.36
N ASP A 150 -13.21 2.98 -1.73
CA ASP A 150 -11.84 3.43 -1.49
C ASP A 150 -11.25 4.25 -2.65
N LEU A 151 -11.90 4.27 -3.81
CA LEU A 151 -11.35 4.85 -5.03
C LEU A 151 -11.00 6.34 -4.87
N GLN A 152 -11.87 7.10 -4.19
CA GLN A 152 -11.62 8.52 -3.97
C GLN A 152 -10.38 8.74 -3.10
N PHE A 153 -10.30 8.05 -1.97
CA PHE A 153 -9.15 8.12 -1.06
C PHE A 153 -7.87 7.65 -1.75
N PHE A 154 -7.95 6.55 -2.51
CA PHE A 154 -6.85 6.02 -3.28
C PHE A 154 -6.27 7.07 -4.24
N LEU A 155 -7.11 7.73 -5.03
CA LEU A 155 -6.68 8.74 -6.01
C LEU A 155 -6.01 9.94 -5.35
N GLU A 156 -6.50 10.41 -4.21
CA GLU A 156 -5.89 11.53 -3.48
C GLU A 156 -4.53 11.20 -2.87
N PHE A 157 -4.28 9.92 -2.58
CA PHE A 157 -2.99 9.43 -2.13
C PHE A 157 -2.01 9.17 -3.28
N GLN A 158 -2.44 9.25 -4.55
CA GLN A 158 -1.57 9.11 -5.74
C GLN A 158 -0.82 10.40 -6.08
N VAL A 159 -0.24 11.02 -5.06
CA VAL A 159 0.65 12.18 -5.20
C VAL A 159 2.11 11.74 -5.06
N PRO A 160 3.08 12.52 -5.58
CA PRO A 160 4.49 12.19 -5.41
C PRO A 160 4.88 11.98 -3.95
N LYS A 161 5.70 10.97 -3.68
CA LYS A 161 6.23 10.69 -2.34
C LYS A 161 7.63 11.26 -2.20
N GLN A 162 7.92 11.80 -1.02
CA GLN A 162 9.21 12.41 -0.70
C GLN A 162 9.75 11.85 0.61
N TRP A 163 11.08 11.82 0.72
CA TRP A 163 11.76 11.47 1.95
C TRP A 163 12.19 12.73 2.69
N ALA A 164 11.92 12.77 3.99
CA ALA A 164 12.46 13.75 4.92
C ALA A 164 13.50 13.06 5.83
N PRO A 165 14.68 13.66 6.05
CA PRO A 165 15.20 14.84 5.36
C PRO A 165 15.45 14.55 3.86
N MET A 166 15.30 15.57 3.01
CA MET A 166 15.64 15.43 1.60
C MET A 166 17.15 15.22 1.44
N PHE A 167 17.57 14.38 0.50
CA PHE A 167 18.99 14.04 0.33
C PHE A 167 19.88 15.26 0.05
N CYS A 168 19.32 16.29 -0.58
CA CYS A 168 19.98 17.57 -0.88
C CYS A 168 20.10 18.50 0.34
N GLU A 169 19.35 18.26 1.42
CA GLU A 169 19.35 19.07 2.64
C GLU A 169 20.33 18.55 3.70
N LEU A 170 20.96 17.39 3.48
CA LEU A 170 22.14 17.01 4.25
C LEU A 170 23.24 18.03 3.94
N PRO A 171 23.57 18.93 4.89
CA PRO A 171 24.32 20.12 4.55
C PRO A 171 25.73 19.72 4.09
N LEU A 172 26.04 20.02 2.82
CA LEU A 172 27.38 20.43 2.42
C LEU A 172 27.81 21.73 3.15
N ARG A 173 26.86 22.38 3.84
CA ARG A 173 27.10 23.52 4.74
C ARG A 173 27.97 23.09 5.92
N HIS A 174 29.09 23.75 6.11
CA HIS A 174 29.92 23.63 7.31
C HIS A 174 29.10 23.87 8.59
N GLN A 175 28.64 22.80 9.23
CA GLN A 175 28.02 22.86 10.55
C GLN A 175 29.10 23.24 11.58
N ARG A 176 29.25 24.55 11.80
CA ARG A 176 29.89 25.13 12.99
C ARG A 176 28.99 24.88 14.21
N LYS A 177 29.05 23.67 14.76
CA LYS A 177 28.91 23.32 16.19
C LYS A 177 28.97 21.79 16.32
N LYS A 178 30.09 21.28 16.86
CA LYS A 178 30.21 19.90 17.34
C LYS A 178 29.25 19.71 18.53
N ALA A 179 27.97 19.48 18.26
CA ALA A 179 27.12 18.82 19.23
C ALA A 179 27.66 17.39 19.39
N SER A 180 28.05 17.00 20.61
CA SER A 180 28.52 15.64 20.90
C SER A 180 27.43 14.64 20.53
N SER A 181 27.57 14.00 19.37
CA SER A 181 26.60 13.00 18.93
C SER A 181 26.73 11.80 19.86
N PRO A 182 25.67 11.37 20.56
CA PRO A 182 25.76 10.23 21.44
C PRO A 182 26.11 8.98 20.62
N SER A 183 26.97 8.13 21.16
CA SER A 183 27.48 6.96 20.47
C SER A 183 27.07 5.67 21.18
N LEU A 184 26.53 4.73 20.44
CA LEU A 184 26.29 3.37 20.87
C LEU A 184 27.50 2.50 20.53
N ARG A 185 27.79 1.54 21.40
CA ARG A 185 28.83 0.53 21.19
C ARG A 185 28.31 -0.80 21.67
N PHE A 186 28.37 -1.80 20.81
CA PHE A 186 27.84 -3.13 21.09
C PHE A 186 28.91 -4.13 21.53
N SER A 187 30.19 -3.74 21.59
CA SER A 187 31.28 -4.53 22.18
C SER A 187 32.38 -3.62 22.73
N PHE A 188 33.26 -4.16 23.60
CA PHE A 188 34.32 -3.40 24.28
C PHE A 188 35.22 -2.60 23.32
N MET A 189 35.66 -3.25 22.23
CA MET A 189 36.47 -2.65 21.15
C MET A 189 35.70 -2.52 19.83
N GLY A 190 34.37 -2.47 19.89
CA GLY A 190 33.51 -2.42 18.71
C GLY A 190 33.48 -1.06 18.02
N PRO A 191 33.00 -1.02 16.75
CA PRO A 191 32.76 0.24 16.06
C PRO A 191 31.70 1.07 16.81
N ARG A 192 31.89 2.40 16.81
CA ARG A 192 30.93 3.36 17.40
C ARG A 192 29.86 3.72 16.38
N LEU A 193 28.61 3.49 16.75
CA LEU A 193 27.44 3.94 16.00
C LEU A 193 26.96 5.26 16.59
N LEU A 194 27.18 6.37 15.90
CA LEU A 194 26.67 7.68 16.31
C LEU A 194 25.16 7.72 16.09
N VAL A 195 24.40 8.36 16.97
CA VAL A 195 22.95 8.53 16.81
C VAL A 195 22.67 9.98 16.44
N SER A 196 21.93 10.18 15.34
CA SER A 196 21.42 11.49 14.94
C SER A 196 20.19 11.82 15.77
N SER A 197 20.33 12.74 16.72
CA SER A 197 19.21 13.27 17.50
C SER A 197 18.45 14.40 16.79
N THR A 198 18.60 14.52 15.46
CA THR A 198 17.88 15.50 14.65
C THR A 198 16.40 15.14 14.59
N GLN A 199 15.51 16.09 14.90
CA GLN A 199 14.08 15.92 14.69
C GLN A 199 13.80 15.99 13.18
N VAL A 200 13.11 14.99 12.67
CA VAL A 200 12.63 14.97 11.28
C VAL A 200 11.13 15.20 11.33
N SER A 201 10.66 16.18 10.56
CA SER A 201 9.25 16.55 10.44
C SER A 201 8.87 16.50 8.96
N SER A 202 7.59 16.27 8.69
CA SER A 202 6.99 16.29 7.36
C SER A 202 6.09 17.51 7.15
N ASP A 203 6.19 18.53 8.01
CA ASP A 203 5.38 19.75 7.99
C ASP A 203 3.88 19.45 7.93
N GLN A 204 3.44 18.59 8.86
CA GLN A 204 2.06 18.09 8.98
C GLN A 204 1.56 17.22 7.81
N LYS A 205 2.42 16.88 6.84
CA LYS A 205 2.04 15.97 5.76
C LYS A 205 1.96 14.53 6.27
N PRO A 206 0.99 13.74 5.79
CA PRO A 206 0.85 12.36 6.21
C PRO A 206 2.09 11.52 5.87
N VAL A 207 2.57 10.78 6.85
CA VAL A 207 3.68 9.82 6.69
C VAL A 207 3.12 8.47 6.23
N VAL A 208 3.68 7.95 5.15
CA VAL A 208 3.32 6.68 4.50
C VAL A 208 4.42 5.62 4.64
N GLY A 209 5.52 5.94 5.33
CA GLY A 209 6.56 4.98 5.65
C GLY A 209 7.71 5.55 6.45
N LEU A 210 8.54 4.64 6.96
CA LEU A 210 9.71 4.94 7.78
C LEU A 210 10.87 4.03 7.38
N ARG A 211 12.10 4.52 7.58
CA ARG A 211 13.30 3.68 7.49
C ARG A 211 14.39 4.15 8.45
N LEU A 212 15.24 3.23 8.87
CA LEU A 212 16.52 3.56 9.48
C LEU A 212 17.57 3.76 8.38
N TYR A 213 18.46 4.73 8.58
CA TYR A 213 19.47 5.08 7.59
C TYR A 213 20.82 5.36 8.25
N LEU A 214 21.92 5.03 7.56
CA LEU A 214 23.29 5.29 8.03
C LEU A 214 23.88 6.48 7.25
N GLU A 215 23.88 7.65 7.88
CA GLU A 215 24.37 8.91 7.32
C GLU A 215 25.88 9.10 7.46
N GLY A 216 26.39 10.06 6.67
CA GLY A 216 27.75 10.56 6.73
C GLY A 216 28.74 9.77 5.88
N LYS A 217 29.91 10.37 5.59
CA LYS A 217 30.95 9.76 4.74
C LYS A 217 31.43 8.38 5.22
N LYS A 218 31.29 8.09 6.52
CA LYS A 218 31.69 6.82 7.14
C LYS A 218 30.54 5.82 7.30
N CYS A 219 29.29 6.20 6.95
CA CYS A 219 28.07 5.42 7.22
C CYS A 219 27.98 4.95 8.67
N ASN A 220 28.31 5.83 9.61
CA ASN A 220 28.39 5.50 11.03
C ASN A 220 27.45 6.32 11.91
N LYS A 221 26.54 7.08 11.30
CA LYS A 221 25.56 7.89 12.00
C LYS A 221 24.15 7.36 11.70
N LEU A 222 23.55 6.67 12.68
CA LEU A 222 22.19 6.18 12.62
C LEU A 222 21.20 7.36 12.65
N ALA A 223 20.34 7.41 11.64
CA ALA A 223 19.25 8.37 11.52
C ALA A 223 17.94 7.64 11.19
N ILE A 224 16.83 8.35 11.34
CA ILE A 224 15.49 7.90 10.94
C ILE A 224 14.97 8.82 9.85
N HIS A 225 14.47 8.26 8.76
CA HIS A 225 13.89 9.02 7.65
C HIS A 225 12.40 8.69 7.54
N LEU A 226 11.61 9.70 7.15
CA LEU A 226 10.16 9.63 6.97
C LEU A 226 9.84 9.71 5.48
N GLN A 227 9.00 8.80 4.98
CA GLN A 227 8.39 8.98 3.67
C GLN A 227 7.02 9.64 3.85
N HIS A 228 6.81 10.78 3.22
CA HIS A 228 5.55 11.52 3.30
C HIS A 228 5.06 11.87 1.89
N LEU A 229 3.78 12.23 1.80
CA LEU A 229 3.20 12.77 0.57
C LEU A 229 3.76 14.17 0.30
N SER A 230 4.02 14.53 -0.96
CA SER A 230 4.53 15.86 -1.32
C SER A 230 3.50 16.96 -1.06
N SER A 231 2.21 16.62 -1.18
CA SER A 231 1.05 17.47 -0.92
C SER A 231 0.11 16.80 0.09
N LEU A 232 -0.59 17.61 0.88
CA LEU A 232 -1.62 17.14 1.80
C LEU A 232 -2.88 16.77 1.00
N PRO A 233 -3.47 15.57 1.19
CA PRO A 233 -4.76 15.22 0.59
C PRO A 233 -5.85 16.22 1.00
N ASN A 234 -6.77 16.54 0.08
CA ASN A 234 -7.83 17.51 0.35
C ASN A 234 -8.80 16.99 1.43
N LEU A 235 -8.99 15.67 1.52
CA LEU A 235 -9.72 14.99 2.59
C LEU A 235 -9.22 15.34 4.00
N MET A 236 -7.95 15.70 4.12
CA MET A 236 -7.30 16.06 5.39
C MET A 236 -7.23 17.58 5.58
N ASN A 237 -7.62 18.35 4.57
CA ASN A 237 -7.72 19.79 4.68
C ASN A 237 -9.02 20.10 5.41
N THR A 238 -9.00 20.01 6.74
CA THR A 238 -10.11 20.41 7.59
C THR A 238 -10.31 21.90 7.37
N SER A 239 -11.27 22.26 6.52
CA SER A 239 -11.63 23.64 6.25
C SER A 239 -11.88 24.32 7.58
N SER A 240 -11.06 25.33 7.87
CA SER A 240 -11.28 26.35 8.88
C SER A 240 -12.50 27.20 8.51
N SER A 241 -13.68 26.58 8.42
CA SER A 241 -14.95 27.28 8.30
C SER A 241 -15.31 27.77 9.70
N ASN A 242 -14.96 29.03 9.96
CA ASN A 242 -15.59 29.93 10.93
C ASN A 242 -15.38 29.67 12.43
N SER A 243 -14.18 29.26 12.86
CA SER A 243 -13.67 29.68 14.17
C SER A 243 -12.15 29.56 14.21
N ALA A 244 -11.49 30.49 14.91
CA ALA A 244 -10.07 30.48 15.20
C ALA A 244 -9.71 29.31 16.16
N THR A 245 -9.92 28.07 15.74
CA THR A 245 -9.44 26.90 16.46
C THR A 245 -7.96 26.71 16.14
N VAL A 246 -7.13 27.13 17.08
CA VAL A 246 -5.70 26.85 17.16
C VAL A 246 -5.44 25.41 16.71
N SER A 247 -4.76 25.22 15.58
CA SER A 247 -4.30 23.89 15.15
C SER A 247 -3.56 23.27 16.33
N ARG A 248 -4.06 22.15 16.89
CA ARG A 248 -3.43 21.54 18.07
C ARG A 248 -1.95 21.28 17.75
N PRO A 249 -1.01 21.77 18.58
CA PRO A 249 0.41 21.63 18.28
C PRO A 249 0.78 20.15 18.21
N CYS A 250 1.73 19.81 17.31
CA CYS A 250 2.18 18.42 17.15
C CYS A 250 2.72 17.88 18.48
N GLN A 251 2.30 16.68 18.85
CA GLN A 251 2.60 16.11 20.16
C GLN A 251 3.65 15.02 20.03
N TRP A 252 4.76 15.20 20.75
CA TRP A 252 5.87 14.24 20.73
C TRP A 252 5.71 13.18 21.79
N GLN A 253 5.74 11.91 21.39
CA GLN A 253 5.77 10.80 22.32
C GLN A 253 6.92 9.86 22.02
N GLY A 254 7.48 9.30 23.07
CA GLY A 254 8.71 8.55 23.01
C GLY A 254 8.70 7.38 23.95
N SER A 255 9.45 6.36 23.55
CA SER A 255 9.82 5.21 24.37
C SER A 255 10.60 5.59 25.63
N ASP A 256 10.98 6.86 25.79
CA ASP A 256 11.84 7.38 26.83
C ASP A 256 11.10 8.19 27.92
N ARG A 257 9.78 8.43 27.76
CA ARG A 257 8.96 9.20 28.71
C ARG A 257 8.64 8.43 30.00
N TYR A 258 8.45 7.12 29.90
CA TYR A 258 8.23 6.26 31.07
C TYR A 258 9.55 5.60 31.47
N PRO A 259 9.80 5.34 32.77
CA PRO A 259 10.94 4.53 33.18
C PRO A 259 10.84 3.20 32.44
N SER A 260 11.85 2.93 31.61
CA SER A 260 11.90 1.73 30.81
C SER A 260 11.88 0.53 31.75
N SER A 261 10.76 -0.20 31.81
CA SER A 261 10.77 -1.52 32.41
C SER A 261 11.84 -2.34 31.68
N ASP A 262 12.72 -3.01 32.42
CA ASP A 262 13.81 -3.82 31.87
C ASP A 262 13.30 -4.85 30.84
N GLN A 263 12.00 -5.18 30.88
CA GLN A 263 11.31 -6.05 29.92
C GLN A 263 11.36 -5.57 28.46
N PHE A 264 11.54 -4.26 28.21
CA PHE A 264 11.59 -3.69 26.85
C PHE A 264 13.00 -3.29 26.42
N LEU A 265 14.03 -3.66 27.18
CA LEU A 265 15.41 -3.30 26.90
C LEU A 265 16.18 -4.48 26.33
N GLU A 266 16.27 -4.54 25.01
CA GLU A 266 16.91 -5.65 24.31
C GLU A 266 18.38 -5.34 23.97
N PRO A 267 19.32 -6.25 24.27
CA PRO A 267 20.69 -6.12 23.83
C PRO A 267 20.80 -6.48 22.34
N VAL A 268 21.56 -5.70 21.56
CA VAL A 268 21.71 -5.96 20.12
C VAL A 268 22.50 -7.25 19.84
N ARG A 269 23.61 -7.48 20.54
CA ARG A 269 24.37 -8.75 20.42
C ARG A 269 24.87 -9.26 21.76
N TRP A 270 25.34 -8.35 22.60
CA TRP A 270 26.01 -8.66 23.85
C TRP A 270 25.25 -8.02 25.01
N LYS A 271 24.93 -8.81 26.04
CA LYS A 271 24.07 -8.41 27.17
C LYS A 271 24.60 -7.22 28.00
N ARG A 272 25.91 -6.96 27.97
CA ARG A 272 26.59 -5.98 28.85
C ARG A 272 26.80 -4.59 28.24
N TYR A 273 26.34 -4.33 27.01
CA TYR A 273 26.57 -3.06 26.34
C TYR A 273 25.26 -2.39 25.91
N SER A 274 25.36 -1.40 25.02
CA SER A 274 24.24 -0.58 24.59
C SER A 274 23.01 -1.41 24.23
N LYS A 275 21.85 -1.01 24.78
CA LYS A 275 20.56 -1.68 24.56
C LYS A 275 19.66 -0.84 23.66
N VAL A 276 18.61 -1.45 23.14
CA VAL A 276 17.55 -0.80 22.35
C VAL A 276 16.24 -0.93 23.12
N CYS A 277 15.52 0.18 23.25
CA CYS A 277 14.19 0.17 23.81
C CYS A 277 13.17 -0.26 22.73
N THR A 278 12.55 -1.42 22.92
CA THR A 278 11.58 -2.03 22.00
C THR A 278 10.13 -1.73 22.36
N SER A 279 9.91 -0.74 23.26
CA SER A 279 8.57 -0.30 23.63
C SER A 279 7.86 0.37 22.46
N VAL A 280 6.55 0.13 22.36
CA VAL A 280 5.71 0.71 21.31
C VAL A 280 5.52 2.20 21.54
N VAL A 281 5.84 3.00 20.52
CA VAL A 281 5.52 4.42 20.46
C VAL A 281 4.23 4.59 19.66
N LYS A 282 3.13 4.81 20.38
CA LYS A 282 1.79 5.14 19.87
C LYS A 282 1.33 6.44 20.52
N HIS A 283 0.28 7.07 19.99
CA HIS A 283 -0.33 8.26 20.60
C HIS A 283 -0.80 8.01 22.04
N ASP A 284 -0.88 9.07 22.83
CA ASP A 284 -1.37 9.00 24.21
C ASP A 284 -2.90 8.97 24.20
N PRO A 285 -3.55 7.96 24.81
CA PRO A 285 -5.00 7.89 24.90
C PRO A 285 -5.63 9.12 25.56
N THR A 286 -4.90 9.80 26.46
CA THR A 286 -5.38 11.01 27.14
C THR A 286 -5.57 12.18 26.19
N TRP A 287 -4.96 12.18 25.00
CA TRP A 287 -5.10 13.29 24.05
C TRP A 287 -6.49 13.35 23.37
N LEU A 288 -7.22 12.24 23.41
CA LEU A 288 -8.44 11.96 22.65
C LEU A 288 -9.72 12.50 23.31
N HIS A 289 -9.69 13.74 23.82
CA HIS A 289 -10.85 14.34 24.49
C HIS A 289 -12.05 14.62 23.55
N ASP A 290 -11.81 14.90 22.26
CA ASP A 290 -12.84 15.31 21.28
C ASP A 290 -12.96 14.38 20.05
N GLY A 291 -12.65 13.08 20.22
CA GLY A 291 -12.62 12.13 19.10
C GLY A 291 -11.54 12.43 18.05
N GLY A 292 -11.53 11.68 16.94
CA GLY A 292 -10.50 11.78 15.89
C GLY A 292 -9.33 10.81 16.05
N VAL A 293 -8.34 10.93 15.16
CA VAL A 293 -7.18 10.03 15.09
C VAL A 293 -5.87 10.81 15.12
N PHE A 294 -4.83 10.23 15.69
CA PHE A 294 -3.47 10.77 15.64
C PHE A 294 -2.62 10.01 14.64
N VAL A 295 -2.07 10.73 13.66
CA VAL A 295 -1.15 10.18 12.65
C VAL A 295 0.26 10.70 12.88
N VAL A 296 1.24 9.91 12.48
CA VAL A 296 2.65 10.29 12.61
C VAL A 296 3.01 11.31 11.53
N THR A 297 3.64 12.40 11.95
CA THR A 297 4.15 13.46 11.06
C THR A 297 5.61 13.81 11.34
N GLY A 298 6.21 13.21 12.37
CA GLY A 298 7.62 13.40 12.70
C GLY A 298 8.23 12.21 13.42
N ALA A 299 9.56 12.14 13.42
CA ALA A 299 10.33 11.11 14.09
C ALA A 299 11.69 11.62 14.55
N GLN A 300 12.20 11.03 15.63
CA GLN A 300 13.51 11.34 16.19
C GLN A 300 14.07 10.09 16.89
N LEU A 301 15.37 9.86 16.73
CA LEU A 301 16.10 8.90 17.54
C LEU A 301 16.78 9.61 18.70
N LEU A 302 16.82 8.96 19.86
CA LEU A 302 17.45 9.49 21.06
C LEU A 302 18.30 8.40 21.70
N SER A 303 19.48 8.76 22.20
CA SER A 303 20.28 7.88 23.05
C SER A 303 20.32 8.45 24.46
N LYS A 304 19.87 7.67 25.44
CA LYS A 304 19.93 8.02 26.88
C LYS A 304 20.99 7.19 27.60
N GLY A 305 21.50 7.72 28.71
CA GLY A 305 22.50 7.06 29.55
C GLY A 305 23.94 7.23 29.06
N LYS A 306 24.90 6.71 29.83
CA LYS A 306 26.32 6.69 29.51
C LYS A 306 26.74 5.27 29.15
N TRP A 307 27.69 5.13 28.22
CA TRP A 307 28.29 3.83 27.93
C TRP A 307 28.89 3.24 29.22
N PRO A 308 28.71 1.93 29.52
CA PRO A 308 28.16 0.87 28.65
C PRO A 308 26.63 0.74 28.61
N ASN A 309 25.90 1.39 29.50
CA ASN A 309 24.44 1.23 29.68
C ASN A 309 23.61 2.23 28.86
N SER A 310 24.10 2.65 27.69
CA SER A 310 23.37 3.57 26.84
C SER A 310 22.20 2.88 26.15
N VAL A 311 21.02 3.50 26.12
CA VAL A 311 19.81 2.95 25.51
C VAL A 311 19.38 3.80 24.31
N LEU A 312 19.11 3.15 23.18
CA LEU A 312 18.51 3.77 22.01
C LEU A 312 16.98 3.79 22.14
N HIS A 313 16.39 4.96 21.90
CA HIS A 313 14.97 5.23 22.00
C HIS A 313 14.44 5.82 20.69
N LEU A 314 13.20 5.47 20.36
CA LEU A 314 12.40 6.10 19.31
C LEU A 314 11.45 7.13 19.93
N ARG A 315 11.32 8.27 19.25
CA ARG A 315 10.26 9.26 19.45
C ARG A 315 9.54 9.52 18.14
N LEU A 316 8.23 9.68 18.20
CA LEU A 316 7.36 10.02 17.09
C LEU A 316 6.59 11.30 17.44
N SER A 317 6.34 12.13 16.43
CA SER A 317 5.47 13.29 16.52
C SER A 317 4.13 12.97 15.89
N PHE A 318 3.06 13.38 16.56
CA PHE A 318 1.69 13.08 16.17
C PHE A 318 0.92 14.35 15.85
N THR A 319 0.14 14.32 14.77
CA THR A 319 -0.81 15.34 14.38
C THR A 319 -2.23 14.79 14.50
N HIS A 320 -3.13 15.58 15.07
CA HIS A 320 -4.53 15.23 15.24
C HIS A 320 -5.31 15.46 13.94
N LEU A 321 -6.04 14.44 13.52
CA LEU A 321 -7.02 14.49 12.44
C LEU A 321 -8.42 14.37 13.07
N PRO A 322 -9.16 15.49 13.19
CA PRO A 322 -10.50 15.46 13.76
C PRO A 322 -11.47 14.71 12.85
N HIS A 323 -12.56 14.20 13.42
CA HIS A 323 -13.65 13.51 12.71
C HIS A 323 -13.29 12.26 11.90
N CYS A 324 -12.01 11.85 11.90
CA CYS A 324 -11.58 10.58 11.32
C CYS A 324 -11.73 9.45 12.34
N SER A 325 -11.89 8.22 11.86
CA SER A 325 -11.82 7.02 12.70
C SER A 325 -10.89 5.97 12.09
N ILE A 326 -10.40 5.03 12.91
CA ILE A 326 -9.51 3.97 12.44
C ILE A 326 -10.38 2.80 11.95
N ARG A 327 -10.37 2.55 10.64
CA ARG A 327 -11.04 1.40 10.02
C ARG A 327 -10.28 0.10 10.25
N LYS A 328 -8.96 0.14 10.04
CA LYS A 328 -8.08 -1.03 10.08
C LYS A 328 -6.69 -0.62 10.48
N THR A 329 -5.98 -1.48 11.21
CA THR A 329 -4.55 -1.30 11.45
C THR A 329 -3.75 -2.56 11.20
N GLU A 330 -2.53 -2.40 10.71
CA GLU A 330 -1.62 -3.50 10.44
C GLU A 330 -0.19 -3.13 10.82
N TRP A 331 0.51 -4.06 11.47
CA TRP A 331 1.95 -3.93 11.66
C TRP A 331 2.66 -4.43 10.41
N ALA A 332 3.68 -3.70 9.98
CA ALA A 332 4.62 -4.16 8.97
C ALA A 332 6.05 -4.12 9.53
N ALA A 333 6.80 -5.14 9.14
CA ALA A 333 8.23 -5.23 9.30
C ALA A 333 8.87 -5.22 7.90
N VAL A 334 10.19 -5.32 7.86
CA VAL A 334 10.92 -5.48 6.60
C VAL A 334 10.43 -6.73 5.87
N PRO A 335 10.13 -6.67 4.56
CA PRO A 335 9.73 -7.85 3.81
C PRO A 335 10.83 -8.91 3.87
N GLU A 336 10.51 -10.12 4.33
CA GLU A 336 11.39 -11.27 4.15
C GLU A 336 11.65 -11.45 2.64
N ALA A 337 12.90 -11.73 2.26
CA ALA A 337 13.30 -11.81 0.87
C ALA A 337 12.31 -12.67 0.07
N PRO A 338 11.86 -12.23 -1.12
CA PRO A 338 10.82 -12.93 -1.84
C PRO A 338 11.28 -14.36 -2.13
N HIS A 339 10.51 -15.34 -1.66
CA HIS A 339 10.51 -16.66 -2.28
C HIS A 339 10.39 -16.45 -3.79
N LYS A 340 11.32 -17.05 -4.55
CA LYS A 340 11.41 -16.97 -6.00
C LYS A 340 10.14 -17.52 -6.65
N ASP A 341 9.09 -16.73 -6.71
CA ASP A 341 7.92 -16.94 -7.56
C ASP A 341 7.13 -15.63 -7.62
N LYS A 342 7.57 -14.77 -8.54
CA LYS A 342 6.78 -13.81 -9.34
C LYS A 342 7.74 -12.79 -9.96
N GLN A 343 7.98 -12.98 -11.25
CA GLN A 343 8.57 -11.98 -12.12
C GLN A 343 7.50 -10.91 -12.40
N ALA A 344 7.31 -9.99 -11.45
CA ALA A 344 6.54 -8.78 -11.68
C ALA A 344 7.51 -7.70 -12.16
N ALA A 345 7.24 -7.13 -13.33
CA ALA A 345 7.97 -6.01 -13.89
C ALA A 345 8.17 -4.91 -12.84
N ALA A 346 9.39 -4.38 -12.75
CA ALA A 346 9.73 -3.29 -11.84
C ALA A 346 8.70 -2.16 -12.01
N PRO A 347 8.06 -1.68 -10.93
CA PRO A 347 7.08 -0.61 -11.04
C PRO A 347 7.81 0.65 -11.51
N ALA A 348 7.35 1.25 -12.60
CA ALA A 348 7.64 2.65 -12.92
C ALA A 348 7.14 3.50 -11.75
N ALA A 349 8.02 3.73 -10.78
CA ALA A 349 7.76 4.59 -9.65
C ALA A 349 7.86 6.03 -10.18
N LEU A 350 6.73 6.73 -10.18
CA LEU A 350 6.67 8.19 -10.37
C LEU A 350 7.25 8.87 -9.11
N ASN A 351 8.51 8.57 -8.82
CA ASN A 351 9.29 9.20 -7.76
C ASN A 351 9.92 10.44 -8.38
N SER A 352 9.40 11.63 -8.05
CA SER A 352 10.05 12.92 -8.31
C SER A 352 11.29 13.11 -7.41
N GLY A 353 12.08 12.06 -7.21
CA GLY A 353 13.36 12.12 -6.53
C GLY A 353 14.46 12.30 -7.57
N VAL A 354 15.42 13.18 -7.28
CA VAL A 354 16.67 13.37 -8.06
C VAL A 354 17.53 12.08 -8.13
N TYR A 355 17.06 10.97 -7.55
CA TYR A 355 17.68 9.65 -7.59
C TYR A 355 16.60 8.53 -7.66
N PRO A 356 16.30 7.95 -8.83
CA PRO A 356 15.33 6.85 -8.96
C PRO A 356 15.75 5.57 -8.24
N ASP A 357 17.06 5.33 -8.09
CA ASP A 357 17.65 4.17 -7.38
C ASP A 357 17.85 4.41 -5.87
N GLY A 358 17.25 5.47 -5.33
CA GLY A 358 17.58 5.95 -4.01
C GLY A 358 18.98 6.56 -3.95
N PRO A 359 19.37 7.11 -2.80
CA PRO A 359 20.67 7.75 -2.66
C PRO A 359 21.84 6.80 -2.90
N PRO A 360 22.95 7.27 -3.50
CA PRO A 360 24.10 6.43 -3.79
C PRO A 360 24.61 5.78 -2.50
N VAL A 361 24.56 4.45 -2.44
CA VAL A 361 25.06 3.66 -1.32
C VAL A 361 26.57 3.90 -1.22
N PRO A 362 27.08 4.53 -0.15
CA PRO A 362 28.51 4.77 -0.05
C PRO A 362 29.25 3.43 0.11
N VAL A 363 30.24 3.20 -0.75
CA VAL A 363 31.03 1.96 -0.85
C VAL A 363 31.89 1.70 0.41
N SER A 364 31.93 2.62 1.38
CA SER A 364 32.55 2.46 2.70
C SER A 364 31.50 2.78 3.79
N SER A 365 31.01 1.89 4.66
CA SER A 365 31.62 0.73 5.30
C SER A 365 30.56 -0.35 5.62
N ARG A 366 30.71 -1.55 5.05
CA ARG A 366 29.84 -2.72 5.33
C ARG A 366 29.82 -3.16 6.81
N LYS A 367 30.70 -2.63 7.66
CA LYS A 367 30.88 -3.06 9.06
C LYS A 367 29.73 -2.71 9.99
N LEU A 368 28.98 -1.62 9.73
CA LEU A 368 27.87 -1.19 10.60
C LEU A 368 26.49 -1.65 10.11
N LEU A 369 26.33 -1.98 8.83
CA LEU A 369 25.12 -2.62 8.27
C LEU A 369 24.80 -3.97 8.94
N LYS A 370 25.80 -4.64 9.52
CA LYS A 370 25.58 -5.86 10.31
C LYS A 370 24.84 -5.64 11.64
N TYR A 371 24.65 -4.38 12.05
CA TYR A 371 23.95 -4.00 13.27
C TYR A 371 22.66 -3.22 13.01
N VAL A 372 22.37 -2.81 11.78
CA VAL A 372 21.20 -1.96 11.47
C VAL A 372 20.53 -2.50 10.23
N GLU A 373 19.23 -2.74 10.31
CA GLU A 373 18.38 -3.04 9.18
C GLU A 373 17.88 -1.73 8.55
N THR A 374 18.25 -1.50 7.29
CA THR A 374 18.00 -0.24 6.57
C THR A 374 16.92 -0.35 5.51
N ALA A 375 16.26 -1.50 5.40
CA ALA A 375 15.16 -1.68 4.47
C ALA A 375 13.99 -0.72 4.76
N GLU A 376 13.33 -0.31 3.69
CA GLU A 376 12.23 0.65 3.76
C GLU A 376 10.94 -0.05 4.17
N ILE A 377 10.21 0.55 5.11
CA ILE A 377 8.91 0.06 5.55
C ILE A 377 7.88 1.08 5.12
N VAL A 378 7.36 0.88 3.92
CA VAL A 378 6.46 1.81 3.22
C VAL A 378 5.19 1.07 2.82
N ARG A 379 4.08 1.80 2.73
CA ARG A 379 2.89 1.32 2.03
C ARG A 379 2.49 2.31 0.95
N GLY A 380 1.97 1.80 -0.16
CA GLY A 380 1.63 2.60 -1.32
C GLY A 380 0.54 1.97 -2.17
N PRO A 381 0.44 2.33 -3.46
CA PRO A 381 -0.69 1.91 -4.30
C PRO A 381 -0.76 0.41 -4.57
N HIS A 382 0.35 -0.30 -4.42
CA HIS A 382 0.40 -1.76 -4.53
C HIS A 382 -0.17 -2.46 -3.28
N ASP A 383 -0.28 -1.75 -2.15
CA ASP A 383 -0.83 -2.26 -0.90
C ASP A 383 -2.30 -1.85 -0.80
N THR A 384 -3.21 -2.66 -1.36
CA THR A 384 -4.65 -2.37 -1.34
C THR A 384 -5.12 -2.04 0.09
N PRO A 385 -5.87 -0.93 0.31
CA PRO A 385 -6.49 -0.03 -0.68
C PRO A 385 -5.66 1.20 -1.09
N GLY A 386 -4.38 1.26 -0.73
CA GLY A 386 -3.41 2.23 -1.27
C GLY A 386 -3.35 3.61 -0.60
N HIS A 387 -4.08 3.82 0.50
CA HIS A 387 -4.12 5.07 1.27
C HIS A 387 -3.76 4.88 2.76
N TRP A 388 -2.63 4.22 3.00
CA TRP A 388 -2.17 3.87 4.34
C TRP A 388 -1.39 4.99 5.01
N LEU A 389 -1.59 5.15 6.33
CA LEU A 389 -0.91 6.15 7.15
C LEU A 389 -0.19 5.51 8.34
N VAL A 390 0.95 6.06 8.73
CA VAL A 390 1.66 5.63 9.92
C VAL A 390 0.99 6.18 11.18
N THR A 391 0.69 5.32 12.15
CA THR A 391 0.04 5.68 13.44
C THR A 391 0.80 5.23 14.68
N ALA A 392 1.80 4.37 14.53
CA ALA A 392 2.72 3.99 15.61
C ALA A 392 3.99 3.37 15.04
N GLY A 393 5.01 3.19 15.89
CA GLY A 393 6.23 2.50 15.55
C GLY A 393 6.97 1.99 16.77
N LYS A 394 7.89 1.05 16.57
CA LYS A 394 8.82 0.59 17.61
C LYS A 394 10.14 0.16 16.99
N LEU A 395 11.22 0.29 17.75
CA LEU A 395 12.47 -0.37 17.41
C LEU A 395 12.35 -1.86 17.75
N VAL A 396 13.09 -2.68 17.03
CA VAL A 396 13.19 -4.12 17.29
C VAL A 396 14.64 -4.56 17.20
N VAL A 397 14.99 -5.67 17.87
CA VAL A 397 16.25 -6.36 17.66
C VAL A 397 15.96 -7.72 17.07
N ASP A 398 16.29 -7.92 15.79
CA ASP A 398 16.13 -9.20 15.11
C ASP A 398 17.44 -9.64 14.48
N GLY A 399 17.81 -10.91 14.67
CA GLY A 399 19.11 -11.45 14.24
C GLY A 399 20.33 -10.66 14.74
N GLY A 400 20.18 -9.93 15.85
CA GLY A 400 21.17 -9.00 16.38
C GLY A 400 21.44 -7.75 15.56
N LYS A 401 20.43 -7.30 14.79
CA LYS A 401 20.36 -6.02 14.11
C LYS A 401 19.25 -5.16 14.70
N ILE A 402 19.44 -3.85 14.72
CA ILE A 402 18.43 -2.86 15.05
C ILE A 402 17.52 -2.68 13.82
N GLY A 403 16.27 -3.05 13.96
CA GLY A 403 15.23 -2.83 12.96
C GLY A 403 14.15 -1.88 13.44
N LEU A 404 13.14 -1.72 12.59
CA LEU A 404 11.96 -0.91 12.87
C LEU A 404 10.72 -1.73 12.53
N HIS A 405 9.69 -1.67 13.36
CA HIS A 405 8.35 -2.11 13.02
C HIS A 405 7.43 -0.89 13.00
N VAL A 406 6.59 -0.80 11.98
CA VAL A 406 5.71 0.36 11.73
C VAL A 406 4.27 -0.09 11.74
N LYS A 407 3.41 0.63 12.44
CA LYS A 407 1.96 0.40 12.43
C LYS A 407 1.32 1.33 11.43
N PHE A 408 0.68 0.74 10.43
CA PHE A 408 -0.13 1.42 9.44
C PHE A 408 -1.60 1.38 9.84
N ALA A 409 -2.34 2.41 9.47
CA ALA A 409 -3.79 2.48 9.62
C ALA A 409 -4.45 2.93 8.33
N LEU A 410 -5.64 2.39 8.07
CA LEU A 410 -6.63 2.95 7.16
C LEU A 410 -7.61 3.76 7.99
N LEU A 411 -7.89 4.96 7.52
CA LEU A 411 -8.84 5.85 8.16
C LEU A 411 -10.15 5.86 7.39
N ASP A 412 -11.24 5.97 8.14
CA ASP A 412 -12.52 6.44 7.61
C ASP A 412 -12.55 7.96 7.80
N TYR A 413 -12.78 8.66 6.70
CA TYR A 413 -12.91 10.11 6.65
C TYR A 413 -14.40 10.47 6.72
N PRO A 414 -14.78 11.61 7.32
CA PRO A 414 -16.16 12.05 7.30
C PRO A 414 -16.63 12.25 5.86
N ASP A 415 -17.88 11.87 5.56
CA ASP A 415 -18.50 12.10 4.26
C ASP A 415 -18.47 13.60 3.93
N SER A 416 -17.69 13.99 2.92
CA SER A 416 -17.60 15.36 2.40
C SER A 416 -18.62 15.63 1.31
#